data_AF-A0AA36HT43-F1
#
_entry.id   AF-A0AA36HT43-F1
#
_cell.length_a   1.000
_cell.length_b   1.000
_cell.length_c   1.000
_cell.angle_alpha   90.00
_cell.angle_beta   90.00
_cell.angle_gamma   90.00
#
_symmetry.space_group_name_H-M   'P 1'
#
loop_
_entity.id
_entity.type
_entity.pdbx_description
1 polymer ?
#
loop_
_entity_poly.entity_id
_entity_poly.type
_entity_poly.pdbx_seq_one_letter_code
_entity_poly.pdbx_strand_id
1 'polypeptide(L)'
;MAEGGKKVTVAVTSCNKEKLEAVDSAFASHFADASLQILSHSSDSGIPHGQPWGMQHTYEGALARLHHLKSSAMRSDWVHLTWQARNRSRGTGPCDRRRRSEL
;
A
#
# COMPACT_ATOMS: atom_id res chain seq x y z
N MET A 1 -21.95 -21.34 -18.04
CA MET A 1 -22.12 -19.88 -18.07
C MET A 1 -21.73 -19.40 -16.69
N ALA A 2 -20.51 -18.90 -16.49
CA ALA A 2 -20.01 -18.57 -15.15
C ALA A 2 -20.53 -17.20 -14.70
N GLU A 3 -21.13 -17.17 -13.51
CA GLU A 3 -21.70 -15.97 -12.87
C GLU A 3 -20.65 -14.88 -12.65
N GLY A 4 -21.08 -13.62 -12.75
CA GLY A 4 -20.23 -12.45 -12.65
C GLY A 4 -19.43 -12.41 -11.34
N GLY A 5 -18.11 -12.59 -11.45
CA GLY A 5 -17.19 -12.53 -10.31
C GLY A 5 -17.32 -11.21 -9.56
N LYS A 6 -17.22 -11.26 -8.23
CA LYS A 6 -17.36 -10.08 -7.36
C LYS A 6 -16.26 -9.08 -7.70
N LYS A 7 -16.64 -7.86 -8.11
CA LYS A 7 -15.68 -6.79 -8.42
C LYS A 7 -15.46 -5.93 -7.19
N VAL A 8 -14.23 -5.86 -6.70
CA VAL A 8 -13.82 -5.06 -5.55
C VAL A 8 -12.95 -3.91 -6.02
N THR A 9 -13.19 -2.70 -5.52
CA THR A 9 -12.35 -1.54 -5.80
C THR A 9 -11.56 -1.16 -4.55
N VAL A 10 -10.24 -1.04 -4.69
CA VAL A 10 -9.33 -0.65 -3.60
C VAL A 10 -8.52 0.56 -4.04
N ALA A 11 -8.43 1.55 -3.16
CA ALA A 11 -7.56 2.70 -3.36
C ALA A 11 -6.27 2.48 -2.61
N VAL A 12 -5.19 2.82 -3.27
CA VAL A 12 -3.85 2.71 -2.72
C VAL A 12 -3.24 4.10 -2.76
N THR A 13 -2.79 4.58 -1.60
CA THR A 13 -2.16 5.91 -1.44
C THR A 13 -0.68 5.88 -1.87
N SER A 14 -0.43 5.33 -3.05
CA SER A 14 0.87 5.23 -3.70
C SER A 14 0.69 5.09 -5.21
N CYS A 15 1.55 5.75 -5.99
CA CYS A 15 1.66 5.54 -7.43
C CYS A 15 2.83 4.62 -7.81
N ASN A 16 3.59 4.11 -6.84
CA ASN A 16 4.68 3.16 -7.09
C ASN A 16 4.11 1.81 -7.58
N LYS A 17 4.54 1.40 -8.78
CA LYS A 17 4.09 0.16 -9.45
C LYS A 17 4.30 -1.10 -8.60
N GLU A 18 5.46 -1.25 -7.97
CA GLU A 18 5.78 -2.42 -7.14
C GLU A 18 4.78 -2.57 -5.98
N LYS A 19 4.34 -1.45 -5.40
CA LYS A 19 3.32 -1.47 -4.33
C LYS A 19 1.94 -1.84 -4.84
N LEU A 20 1.58 -1.41 -6.05
CA LEU A 20 0.29 -1.73 -6.67
C LEU A 20 0.24 -3.21 -7.05
N GLU A 21 1.31 -3.74 -7.65
CA GLU A 21 1.46 -5.16 -8.00
C GLU A 21 1.45 -6.06 -6.76
N ALA A 22 2.09 -5.62 -5.66
CA ALA A 22 2.06 -6.35 -4.40
C ALA A 22 0.63 -6.43 -3.82
N VAL A 23 -0.16 -5.36 -3.93
CA VAL A 23 -1.57 -5.35 -3.51
C VAL A 23 -2.42 -6.27 -4.39
N ASP A 24 -2.22 -6.22 -5.70
CA ASP A 24 -2.94 -7.06 -6.65
C ASP A 24 -2.66 -8.55 -6.42
N SER A 25 -1.38 -8.92 -6.31
CA SER A 25 -0.94 -10.29 -6.02
C SER A 25 -1.43 -10.80 -4.66
N ALA A 26 -1.37 -9.95 -3.62
CA ALA A 26 -1.90 -10.29 -2.30
C ALA A 26 -3.41 -10.50 -2.32
N PHE A 27 -4.17 -9.71 -3.08
CA PHE A 27 -5.61 -9.88 -3.22
C PHE A 27 -5.96 -11.16 -3.98
N ALA A 28 -5.35 -11.38 -5.15
CA ALA A 28 -5.62 -12.56 -5.99
C ALA A 28 -5.32 -13.88 -5.26
N SER A 29 -4.29 -13.91 -4.41
CA SER A 29 -3.96 -15.09 -3.59
C SER A 29 -4.98 -15.40 -2.48
N HIS A 30 -5.78 -14.41 -2.04
CA HIS A 30 -6.78 -14.59 -0.97
C HIS A 30 -8.21 -14.67 -1.50
N PHE A 31 -8.50 -14.08 -2.66
CA PHE A 31 -9.85 -13.99 -3.22
C PHE A 31 -9.88 -14.45 -4.68
N ALA A 32 -9.83 -15.77 -4.89
CA ALA A 32 -9.79 -16.37 -6.24
C ALA A 32 -11.04 -16.07 -7.09
N ASP A 33 -12.19 -15.84 -6.46
CA ASP A 33 -13.47 -15.62 -7.15
C ASP A 33 -13.83 -14.12 -7.30
N ALA A 34 -12.89 -13.23 -6.95
CA ALA A 34 -13.09 -11.79 -7.02
C ALA A 34 -12.06 -11.11 -7.92
N SER A 35 -12.48 -10.06 -8.61
CA SER A 35 -11.59 -9.21 -9.40
C SER A 35 -11.30 -7.92 -8.64
N LEU A 36 -10.05 -7.47 -8.70
CA LEU A 36 -9.61 -6.23 -8.07
C LEU A 36 -9.48 -5.11 -9.11
N GLN A 37 -10.01 -3.94 -8.78
CA GLN A 37 -9.71 -2.69 -9.46
C GLN A 37 -8.95 -1.77 -8.50
N ILE A 38 -7.70 -1.47 -8.82
CA ILE A 38 -6.86 -0.58 -8.02
C ILE A 38 -7.00 0.86 -8.52
N LEU A 39 -7.34 1.79 -7.62
CA LEU A 39 -7.28 3.24 -7.83
C LEU A 39 -6.05 3.80 -7.13
N SER A 40 -5.03 4.18 -7.89
CA SER A 40 -3.82 4.77 -7.32
C SER A 40 -4.01 6.27 -7.05
N HIS A 41 -3.58 6.71 -5.87
CA HIS A 41 -3.62 8.12 -5.48
C HIS A 41 -2.28 8.52 -4.87
N SER A 42 -1.72 9.65 -5.33
CA SER A 42 -0.69 10.33 -4.58
C SER A 42 -1.34 10.99 -3.37
N SER A 43 -0.76 10.77 -2.19
CA SER A 43 -1.25 11.38 -0.96
C SER A 43 -0.05 11.73 -0.09
N ASP A 44 -0.13 12.89 0.55
CA ASP A 44 0.92 13.36 1.44
C ASP A 44 0.93 12.54 2.74
N SER A 45 2.12 12.15 3.18
CA SER A 45 2.35 11.52 4.49
C SER A 45 2.40 12.51 5.64
N GLY A 46 2.48 13.82 5.39
CA GLY A 46 2.64 14.84 6.43
C GLY A 46 4.00 14.79 7.14
N ILE A 47 4.94 13.99 6.65
CA ILE A 47 6.31 13.88 7.15
C ILE A 47 7.20 14.80 6.30
N PRO A 48 7.74 15.91 6.86
CA PRO A 48 8.40 16.97 6.09
C PRO A 48 9.62 16.50 5.28
N HIS A 49 10.35 15.51 5.80
CA HIS A 49 11.56 14.99 5.15
C HIS A 49 11.30 13.72 4.31
N GLY A 50 10.05 13.28 4.20
CA GLY A 50 9.63 12.11 3.44
C GLY A 50 10.04 10.75 4.04
N GLN A 51 11.07 10.70 4.88
CA GLN A 51 11.55 9.47 5.51
C GLN A 51 11.11 9.38 6.98
N PRO A 52 10.26 8.40 7.36
CA PRO A 52 9.91 8.18 8.75
C PRO A 52 11.10 7.62 9.53
N TRP A 53 11.32 8.13 10.74
CA TRP A 53 12.27 7.54 11.69
C TRP A 53 11.55 6.64 12.69
N GLY A 54 11.82 5.34 12.61
CA GLY A 54 11.20 4.34 13.47
C GLY A 54 9.81 3.89 13.02
N MET A 55 9.27 2.88 13.72
CA MET A 55 7.98 2.28 13.36
C MET A 55 6.81 3.22 13.59
N GLN A 56 6.88 4.06 14.62
CA GLN A 56 5.82 5.02 14.95
C GLN A 56 5.58 6.01 13.81
N HIS A 57 6.62 6.73 13.37
CA HIS A 57 6.50 7.67 12.25
C HIS A 57 6.08 6.96 10.95
N THR A 58 6.48 5.71 10.75
CA THR A 58 6.05 4.94 9.57
C THR A 58 4.55 4.69 9.58
N TYR A 59 4.00 4.35 10.75
CA TYR A 59 2.57 4.14 10.95
C TYR A 59 1.79 5.46 10.83
N GLU A 60 2.26 6.53 11.48
CA GLU A 60 1.64 7.85 11.41
C GLU A 60 1.60 8.38 9.97
N GLY A 61 2.69 8.24 9.21
CA GLY A 61 2.73 8.63 7.80
C GLY A 61 1.76 7.84 6.92
N ALA A 62 1.55 6.55 7.21
CA ALA A 62 0.56 5.73 6.50
C ALA A 62 -0.88 6.17 6.83
N LEU A 63 -1.17 6.44 8.11
CA LEU A 63 -2.47 6.95 8.53
C LEU A 63 -2.79 8.33 7.96
N ALA A 64 -1.81 9.25 7.92
CA ALA A 64 -1.98 10.57 7.35
C ALA A 64 -2.40 10.50 5.87
N ARG A 65 -1.78 9.60 5.09
CA ARG A 65 -2.14 9.39 3.68
C ARG A 65 -3.57 8.92 3.51
N LEU A 66 -4.02 8.01 4.37
CA LEU A 66 -5.39 7.50 4.37
C LEU A 66 -6.39 8.57 4.81
N HIS A 67 -6.03 9.39 5.80
CA HIS A 67 -6.84 10.52 6.24
C HIS A 67 -7.06 11.52 5.11
N HIS A 68 -6.00 11.90 4.39
CA HIS A 68 -6.10 12.78 3.22
C HIS A 68 -6.95 12.16 2.10
N LEU A 69 -6.77 10.85 1.85
CA LEU A 69 -7.58 10.15 0.85
C LEU A 69 -9.07 10.20 1.20
N LYS A 70 -9.44 9.87 2.45
CA LYS A 70 -10.84 9.92 2.92
C LYS A 70 -11.41 11.33 2.92
N SER A 71 -10.60 12.32 3.25
CA SER A 71 -11.02 13.73 3.25
C SER A 71 -11.24 14.25 1.84
N SER A 72 -10.45 13.77 0.87
CA SER A 72 -10.58 14.14 -0.56
C SER A 72 -11.68 13.36 -1.29
N ALA A 73 -11.95 12.12 -0.87
CA ALA A 73 -12.97 11.26 -1.45
C ALA A 73 -14.32 11.53 -0.77
N MET A 74 -15.19 12.32 -1.42
CA MET A 74 -16.60 12.49 -1.03
C MET A 74 -17.46 11.21 -1.16
N ARG A 75 -16.89 10.01 -0.94
CA ARG A 75 -17.61 8.74 -0.99
C ARG A 75 -17.56 8.10 0.39
N SER A 76 -18.70 8.09 1.06
CA SER A 76 -18.91 7.53 2.40
C SER A 76 -18.74 6.01 2.49
N ASP A 77 -18.54 5.32 1.34
CA ASP A 77 -18.59 3.85 1.25
C ASP A 77 -17.21 3.17 1.33
N TRP A 78 -16.15 3.92 1.59
CA TRP A 78 -14.79 3.39 1.61
C TRP A 78 -14.46 2.74 2.96
N VAL A 79 -14.39 1.41 2.98
CA VAL A 79 -13.99 0.63 4.16
C VAL A 79 -12.46 0.65 4.33
N HIS A 80 -12.01 0.98 5.54
CA HIS A 80 -10.59 0.96 5.90
C HIS A 80 -10.13 -0.46 6.23
N LEU A 81 -9.22 -0.99 5.43
CA LEU A 81 -8.55 -2.26 5.70
C LEU A 81 -7.14 -1.98 6.22
N THR A 82 -6.89 -2.25 7.50
CA THR A 82 -5.55 -2.18 8.08
C THR A 82 -4.85 -3.52 7.91
N TRP A 83 -3.70 -3.53 7.23
CA TRP A 83 -2.84 -4.70 7.21
C TRP A 83 -2.03 -4.76 8.52
N GLN A 84 -2.27 -5.79 9.34
CA GLN A 84 -1.37 -6.12 10.45
C GLN A 84 -0.28 -7.04 9.90
N ALA A 85 0.97 -6.58 9.95
CA ALA A 85 2.12 -7.43 9.76
C ALA A 85 2.11 -8.51 10.85
N ARG A 86 1.59 -9.70 10.56
CA ARG A 86 1.90 -10.87 11.39
C ARG A 86 3.39 -11.10 11.26
N ASN A 87 4.10 -10.75 12.34
CA ASN A 87 5.53 -10.84 12.51
C ASN A 87 5.99 -12.28 12.18
N ARG A 88 6.38 -12.54 10.94
CA ARG A 88 7.11 -13.75 10.55
C ARG A 88 8.56 -13.34 10.49
N SER A 89 9.24 -13.51 11.60
CA SER A 89 10.69 -13.45 11.71
C SER A 89 11.28 -14.48 10.73
N ARG A 90 11.62 -14.03 9.52
CA ARG A 90 12.58 -14.71 8.65
C ARG A 90 13.52 -13.64 8.13
N GLY A 91 14.70 -13.62 8.75
CA GLY A 91 15.79 -12.78 8.31
C GLY A 91 16.18 -13.14 6.89
N THR A 92 16.27 -12.12 6.05
CA THR A 92 17.04 -12.13 4.81
C THR A 92 17.68 -10.75 4.69
N GLY A 93 19.00 -10.77 4.45
CA GLY A 93 19.94 -9.70 4.73
C GLY A 93 19.78 -8.40 3.93
N PRO A 94 20.64 -7.42 4.20
CA PRO A 94 20.56 -6.09 3.60
C PRO A 94 20.96 -6.15 2.12
N CYS A 95 19.97 -6.07 1.24
CA CYS A 95 20.15 -5.59 -0.12
C CYS A 95 19.99 -4.06 -0.12
N ASP A 96 21.11 -3.34 -0.19
CA ASP A 96 21.37 -2.24 -1.14
C ASP A 96 22.52 -1.35 -0.64
N ARG A 97 23.59 -1.24 -1.44
CA ARG A 97 24.12 0.09 -1.78
C ARG A 97 24.93 0.05 -3.07
N ARG A 98 24.32 0.58 -4.13
CA ARG A 98 24.97 0.92 -5.39
C ARG A 98 26.12 1.94 -5.22
N ARG A 99 27.15 1.75 -6.08
CA ARG A 99 27.98 2.74 -6.82
C ARG A 99 28.71 3.84 -6.03
N ARG A 100 30.05 3.93 -6.19
CA ARG A 100 30.72 4.85 -7.15
C ARG A 100 32.24 4.66 -7.15
N SER A 101 32.80 5.07 -8.29
CA SER A 101 34.17 5.02 -8.78
C SER A 101 35.19 5.89 -8.02
N GLU A 102 36.46 5.60 -8.31
CA GLU A 102 37.68 6.47 -8.37
C GLU A 102 38.81 6.21 -7.36
N LEU A 103 39.98 5.99 -7.98
CA LEU A 103 41.37 5.83 -7.52
C LEU A 103 41.80 4.45 -6.98
#